data_AF-A0A2E6JI07-F1
#
_entry.id   AF-A0A2E6JI07-F1
#
_cell.length_a   1.000
_cell.length_b   1.000
_cell.length_c   1.000
_cell.angle_alpha   90.00
_cell.angle_beta   90.00
_cell.angle_gamma   90.00
#
_symmetry.space_group_name_H-M   'P 1'
#
loop_
_entity.id
_entity.type
_entity.pdbx_description
1 polymer ?
#
loop_
_entity_poly.entity_id
_entity_poly.type
_entity_poly.pdbx_seq_one_letter_code
_entity_poly.pdbx_strand_id
1 'polypeptide(L)'
;MNDSDIYAIIKSLVGHKDGALSRSPRGLIKQLLPIDAAFGYYLSNKVEFYDPIQDEVFYRNIKYDNEKLRLESIEYINGRIDYYNRLCDDEYAKSGAIYDYIDPIYSWGVKVKLSQSMLTDTNPNSNSNTKETILVINNEYIYKCALKLDSEQFVERFNKMIYVYLIKISGGKKLLVDNTLYNPIIEYEDWFMSAGIDVHEIKSLAEGLRGMKSSDKPVNYTRISNTKKINASYSIRANPNHQKWYTSKVESKIISLIENGMIDGFVSDCMFKNVNKINIKKLSHKLNCSDKTAKKFMQQHAPYLLD
;
A
#
# COMPACT_ATOMS: atom_id res chain seq x y z
N MET A 1 16.88 12.23 -9.00
CA MET A 1 16.81 11.60 -7.66
C MET A 1 18.18 11.01 -7.32
N ASN A 2 18.65 11.07 -6.08
CA ASN A 2 19.97 10.54 -5.72
C ASN A 2 19.89 9.07 -5.25
N ASP A 3 21.04 8.41 -5.12
CA ASP A 3 21.12 7.00 -4.71
C ASP A 3 20.57 6.72 -3.30
N SER A 4 20.69 7.69 -2.38
CA SER A 4 20.18 7.59 -1.01
C SER A 4 18.66 7.58 -0.97
N ASP A 5 18.03 8.42 -1.79
CA ASP A 5 16.57 8.48 -1.95
C ASP A 5 16.03 7.16 -2.51
N ILE A 6 16.70 6.60 -3.52
CA ILE A 6 16.32 5.32 -4.14
C ILE A 6 16.45 4.18 -3.12
N TYR A 7 17.54 4.18 -2.33
CA TYR A 7 17.70 3.20 -1.27
C TYR A 7 16.59 3.27 -0.20
N ALA A 8 16.18 4.49 0.19
CA ALA A 8 15.06 4.68 1.11
C ALA A 8 13.73 4.14 0.55
N ILE A 9 13.49 4.34 -0.75
CA ILE A 9 12.33 3.76 -1.45
C ILE A 9 12.40 2.23 -1.43
N ILE A 10 13.57 1.63 -1.72
CA ILE A 10 13.77 0.18 -1.66
C ILE A 10 13.49 -0.37 -0.27
N LYS A 11 13.97 0.30 0.80
CA LYS A 11 13.65 -0.08 2.19
C LYS A 11 12.13 -0.14 2.42
N SER A 12 11.40 0.85 1.91
CA SER A 12 9.93 0.92 1.99
C SER A 12 9.27 -0.23 1.22
N LEU A 13 9.75 -0.56 0.02
CA LEU A 13 9.23 -1.67 -0.81
C LEU A 13 9.43 -3.04 -0.17
N VAL A 14 10.50 -3.24 0.60
CA VAL A 14 10.73 -4.50 1.32
C VAL A 14 10.12 -4.52 2.72
N GLY A 15 9.31 -3.51 3.06
CA GLY A 15 8.61 -3.40 4.34
C GLY A 15 9.54 -3.25 5.55
N HIS A 16 10.75 -2.73 5.35
CA HIS A 16 11.68 -2.50 6.46
C HIS A 16 11.14 -1.38 7.36
N LYS A 17 11.06 -1.65 8.66
CA LYS A 17 10.75 -0.68 9.71
C LYS A 17 11.99 -0.46 10.55
N ASP A 18 12.37 0.80 10.79
CA ASP A 18 13.52 1.11 11.63
C ASP A 18 13.17 0.73 13.09
N GLY A 19 13.90 -0.23 13.68
CA GLY A 19 13.66 -0.72 15.05
C GLY A 19 14.62 -1.83 15.47
N ALA A 20 14.82 -2.00 16.78
CA ALA A 20 15.86 -2.88 17.37
C ALA A 20 15.71 -4.38 17.01
N LEU A 21 14.51 -4.82 16.61
CA LEU A 21 14.21 -6.21 16.21
C LEU A 21 14.02 -6.37 14.69
N SER A 22 14.26 -5.33 13.91
CA SER A 22 14.08 -5.38 12.46
C SER A 22 15.16 -6.23 11.79
N ARG A 23 14.76 -7.05 10.81
CA ARG A 23 15.74 -7.72 9.93
C ARG A 23 16.56 -6.65 9.22
N SER A 24 17.86 -6.91 9.05
CA SER A 24 18.73 -5.98 8.35
C SER A 24 18.15 -5.67 6.96
N PRO A 25 18.20 -4.40 6.49
CA PRO A 25 17.70 -4.04 5.17
C PRO A 25 18.26 -4.93 4.07
N ARG A 26 19.55 -5.30 4.17
CA ARG A 26 20.21 -6.21 3.23
C ARG A 26 19.53 -7.58 3.17
N GLY A 27 19.12 -8.16 4.29
CA GLY A 27 18.42 -9.44 4.30
C GLY A 27 17.06 -9.40 3.60
N LEU A 28 16.37 -8.26 3.69
CA LEU A 28 15.05 -8.05 3.06
C LEU A 28 15.17 -7.72 1.57
N ILE A 29 16.23 -7.03 1.16
CA ILE A 29 16.50 -6.70 -0.26
C ILE A 29 16.60 -7.95 -1.12
N LYS A 30 17.01 -9.11 -0.58
CA LYS A 30 17.00 -10.39 -1.33
C LYS A 30 15.61 -10.77 -1.87
N GLN A 31 14.54 -10.22 -1.28
CA GLN A 31 13.14 -10.45 -1.64
C GLN A 31 12.51 -9.22 -2.33
N LEU A 32 13.31 -8.27 -2.80
CA LEU A 32 12.81 -7.11 -3.53
C LEU A 32 12.20 -7.57 -4.86
N LEU A 33 10.99 -7.10 -5.13
CA LEU A 33 10.21 -7.43 -6.32
C LEU A 33 9.87 -6.14 -7.09
N PRO A 34 9.69 -6.23 -8.42
CA PRO A 34 9.12 -5.15 -9.21
C PRO A 34 7.68 -4.82 -8.78
N ILE A 35 7.15 -3.72 -9.30
CA ILE A 35 5.74 -3.35 -9.13
C ILE A 35 4.94 -3.67 -10.40
N ASP A 36 3.70 -4.12 -10.23
CA ASP A 36 2.76 -4.39 -11.34
C ASP A 36 1.74 -3.26 -11.53
N ALA A 37 1.48 -2.48 -10.47
CA ALA A 37 0.51 -1.39 -10.53
C ALA A 37 0.85 -0.27 -9.56
N ALA A 38 0.42 0.94 -9.89
CA ALA A 38 0.46 2.10 -9.02
C ALA A 38 -0.87 2.83 -9.04
N PHE A 39 -1.28 3.42 -7.91
CA PHE A 39 -2.56 4.12 -7.78
C PHE A 39 -2.54 5.13 -6.64
N GLY A 40 -3.55 6.00 -6.63
CA GLY A 40 -3.63 7.10 -5.68
C GLY A 40 -3.77 6.65 -4.23
N TYR A 41 -3.02 7.30 -3.33
CA TYR A 41 -3.19 7.15 -1.89
C TYR A 41 -4.34 8.04 -1.36
N TYR A 42 -4.46 9.27 -1.87
CA TYR A 42 -5.40 10.29 -1.38
C TYR A 42 -6.79 10.27 -2.04
N LEU A 43 -7.30 9.10 -2.42
CA LEU A 43 -8.58 9.01 -3.15
C LEU A 43 -9.81 9.25 -2.25
N SER A 44 -9.58 9.52 -0.97
CA SER A 44 -10.57 9.93 0.03
C SER A 44 -10.84 11.43 0.01
N ASN A 45 -11.98 11.83 0.57
CA ASN A 45 -12.34 13.22 0.84
C ASN A 45 -12.08 13.66 2.28
N LYS A 46 -11.55 12.80 3.15
CA LYS A 46 -11.24 13.17 4.55
C LYS A 46 -10.06 12.40 5.13
N VAL A 47 -9.39 13.00 6.10
CA VAL A 47 -8.36 12.40 6.97
C VAL A 47 -8.87 12.46 8.40
N GLU A 48 -8.70 11.40 9.16
CA GLU A 48 -9.18 11.32 10.55
C GLU A 48 -8.22 10.54 11.46
N PHE A 49 -8.22 10.93 12.73
CA PHE A 49 -7.44 10.33 13.81
C PHE A 49 -8.31 10.21 15.05
N TYR A 50 -8.34 9.04 15.67
CA TYR A 50 -8.99 8.82 16.95
C TYR A 50 -7.94 8.84 18.05
N ASP A 51 -8.09 9.76 18.99
CA ASP A 51 -7.26 9.92 20.19
C ASP A 51 -7.83 9.06 21.33
N PRO A 52 -7.16 7.96 21.72
CA PRO A 52 -7.61 7.09 22.82
C PRO A 52 -7.55 7.73 24.21
N ILE A 53 -6.69 8.75 24.42
CA ILE A 53 -6.56 9.42 25.72
C ILE A 53 -7.74 10.37 25.93
N GLN A 54 -8.15 11.08 24.87
CA GLN A 54 -9.24 12.05 24.91
C GLN A 54 -10.62 11.45 24.55
N ASP A 55 -10.65 10.21 24.06
CA ASP A 55 -11.84 9.57 23.46
C ASP A 55 -12.52 10.43 22.37
N GLU A 56 -11.72 11.19 21.61
CA GLU A 56 -12.19 12.13 20.58
C GLU A 56 -11.69 11.74 19.19
N VAL A 57 -12.51 12.02 18.16
CA VAL A 57 -12.12 11.86 16.75
C VAL A 57 -11.85 13.23 16.12
N PHE A 58 -10.59 13.47 15.77
CA PHE A 58 -10.15 14.62 15.00
C PHE A 58 -10.25 14.32 13.50
N TYR A 59 -10.81 15.23 12.71
CA TYR A 59 -10.88 15.06 11.26
C TYR A 59 -10.76 16.38 10.49
N ARG A 60 -10.31 16.25 9.24
CA ARG A 60 -10.29 17.33 8.23
C ARG A 60 -10.71 16.79 6.87
N ASN A 61 -11.41 17.63 6.11
CA ASN A 61 -11.75 17.31 4.73
C ASN A 61 -10.54 17.57 3.83
N ILE A 62 -10.31 16.68 2.87
CA ILE A 62 -9.29 16.83 1.84
C ILE A 62 -9.92 16.72 0.47
N LYS A 63 -9.26 17.31 -0.52
CA LYS A 63 -9.57 17.11 -1.92
C LYS A 63 -8.28 16.76 -2.63
N TYR A 64 -8.25 15.62 -3.33
CA TYR A 64 -7.02 15.10 -3.92
C TYR A 64 -6.42 16.02 -5.00
N ASP A 65 -7.25 16.83 -5.64
CA ASP A 65 -6.86 17.81 -6.65
C ASP A 65 -6.52 19.20 -6.06
N ASN A 66 -6.66 19.39 -4.74
CA ASN A 66 -6.24 20.59 -4.03
C ASN A 66 -5.07 20.25 -3.08
N GLU A 67 -3.85 20.32 -3.62
CA GLU A 67 -2.64 19.95 -2.90
C GLU A 67 -2.41 20.76 -1.63
N LYS A 68 -2.66 22.08 -1.67
CA LYS A 68 -2.49 22.95 -0.50
C LYS A 68 -3.42 22.52 0.65
N LEU A 69 -4.72 22.41 0.38
CA LEU A 69 -5.69 21.99 1.39
C LEU A 69 -5.40 20.58 1.92
N ARG A 70 -4.98 19.67 1.03
CA ARG A 70 -4.59 18.30 1.40
C ARG A 70 -3.43 18.31 2.39
N LEU A 71 -2.37 19.06 2.09
CA LEU A 71 -1.18 19.15 2.96
C LEU A 71 -1.53 19.79 4.31
N GLU A 72 -2.24 20.92 4.33
CA GLU A 72 -2.66 21.61 5.57
C GLU A 72 -3.52 20.71 6.46
N SER A 73 -4.41 19.93 5.84
CA SER A 73 -5.29 18.99 6.57
C SER A 73 -4.52 17.80 7.15
N ILE A 74 -3.57 17.25 6.40
CA ILE A 74 -2.69 16.17 6.88
C ILE A 74 -1.79 16.68 8.00
N GLU A 75 -1.21 17.88 7.85
CA GLU A 75 -0.37 18.51 8.86
C GLU A 75 -1.15 18.73 10.16
N TYR A 76 -2.39 19.21 10.09
CA TYR A 76 -3.24 19.34 11.27
C TYR A 76 -3.45 18.00 11.99
N ILE A 77 -3.80 16.93 11.25
CA ILE A 77 -4.02 15.60 11.85
C ILE A 77 -2.71 15.02 12.41
N ASN A 78 -1.60 15.16 11.69
CA ASN A 78 -0.29 14.73 12.17
C ASN A 78 0.14 15.50 13.42
N GLY A 79 -0.18 16.80 13.53
CA GLY A 79 0.03 17.56 14.76
C GLY A 79 -0.77 17.02 15.96
N ARG A 80 -1.98 16.50 15.73
CA ARG A 80 -2.77 15.81 16.77
C ARG A 80 -2.15 14.46 17.16
N ILE A 81 -1.67 13.70 16.18
CA ILE A 81 -0.95 12.43 16.40
C ILE A 81 0.34 12.66 17.19
N ASP A 82 1.13 13.67 16.82
CA ASP A 82 2.37 14.03 17.51
C ASP A 82 2.11 14.46 18.95
N TYR A 83 1.04 15.23 19.19
CA TYR A 83 0.62 15.60 20.54
C TYR A 83 0.25 14.36 21.37
N TYR A 84 -0.56 13.46 20.81
CA TYR A 84 -0.90 12.18 21.44
C TYR A 84 0.35 11.33 21.74
N ASN A 85 1.25 11.16 20.78
CA ASN A 85 2.46 10.35 20.94
C ASN A 85 3.37 10.90 22.06
N ARG A 86 3.51 12.22 22.18
CA ARG A 86 4.25 12.86 23.28
C ARG A 86 3.57 12.64 24.64
N LEU A 87 2.24 12.74 24.69
CA LEU A 87 1.51 12.43 25.92
C LEU A 87 1.67 10.96 26.32
N CYS A 88 1.73 10.05 25.35
CA CYS A 88 2.00 8.64 25.61
C CYS A 88 3.37 8.46 26.26
N ASP A 89 4.42 9.13 25.76
CA ASP A 89 5.75 9.07 26.38
C ASP A 89 5.75 9.54 27.84
N ASP A 90 5.05 10.65 28.12
CA ASP A 90 4.94 11.25 29.45
C ASP A 90 4.09 10.42 30.43
N GLU A 91 2.99 9.82 29.97
CA GLU A 91 2.09 8.97 30.76
C GLU A 91 2.64 7.55 30.94
N TYR A 92 3.34 7.00 29.94
CA TYR A 92 4.05 5.72 30.02
C TYR A 92 5.09 5.74 31.15
N ALA A 93 5.78 6.88 31.32
CA ALA A 93 6.72 7.08 32.42
C ALA A 93 6.04 7.10 33.81
N LYS A 94 4.73 7.37 33.90
CA LYS A 94 4.01 7.57 35.17
C LYS A 94 3.10 6.41 35.58
N SER A 95 2.40 5.78 34.65
CA SER A 95 1.26 4.91 34.96
C SER A 95 1.37 3.47 34.43
N GLY A 96 2.38 3.16 33.61
CA GLY A 96 2.51 1.84 33.00
C GLY A 96 1.39 1.49 32.00
N ALA A 97 0.54 2.47 31.65
CA ALA A 97 -0.46 2.31 30.60
C ALA A 97 0.25 2.13 29.24
N ILE A 98 -0.16 1.12 28.49
CA ILE A 98 0.39 0.82 27.16
C ILE A 98 -0.52 1.46 26.13
N TYR A 99 -0.22 2.70 25.76
CA TYR A 99 -0.78 3.33 24.57
C TYR A 99 0.16 3.08 23.39
N ASP A 100 -0.39 2.60 22.28
CA ASP A 100 0.42 2.32 21.08
C ASP A 100 0.85 3.62 20.41
N TYR A 101 2.12 3.69 20.02
CA TYR A 101 2.62 4.76 19.15
C TYR A 101 1.90 4.72 17.81
N ILE A 102 1.47 5.88 17.32
CA ILE A 102 0.72 6.00 16.07
C ILE A 102 1.59 6.66 15.02
N ASP A 103 1.81 5.95 13.91
CA ASP A 103 2.53 6.49 12.76
C ASP A 103 1.76 7.68 12.15
N PRO A 104 2.45 8.77 11.78
CA PRO A 104 1.82 9.90 11.10
C PRO A 104 1.31 9.50 9.71
N ILE A 105 0.25 10.18 9.26
CA ILE A 105 -0.28 10.04 7.90
C ILE A 105 0.75 10.56 6.91
N TYR A 106 0.99 9.80 5.84
CA TYR A 106 1.94 10.17 4.80
C TYR A 106 1.51 11.46 4.08
N SER A 107 2.44 12.38 3.85
CA SER A 107 2.22 13.64 3.11
C SER A 107 2.44 13.51 1.60
N TRP A 108 3.15 12.48 1.16
CA TRP A 108 3.48 12.25 -0.27
C TRP A 108 3.33 10.77 -0.66
N GLY A 109 2.18 10.18 -0.33
CA GLY A 109 1.87 8.78 -0.52
C GLY A 109 1.48 8.41 -1.96
N VAL A 110 2.06 7.32 -2.46
CA VAL A 110 1.63 6.61 -3.68
C VAL A 110 1.45 5.13 -3.32
N LYS A 111 0.31 4.52 -3.67
CA LYS A 111 0.11 3.08 -3.45
C LYS A 111 0.70 2.30 -4.62
N VAL A 112 1.43 1.24 -4.33
CA VAL A 112 2.00 0.34 -5.34
C VAL A 112 1.68 -1.11 -5.00
N LYS A 113 1.44 -1.93 -6.02
CA LYS A 113 1.26 -3.38 -5.91
C LYS A 113 2.54 -4.07 -6.34
N LEU A 114 3.16 -4.85 -5.45
CA LEU A 114 4.31 -5.69 -5.79
C LEU A 114 3.91 -6.84 -6.72
N SER A 115 4.81 -7.21 -7.62
CA SER A 115 4.69 -8.39 -8.47
C SER A 115 4.75 -9.69 -7.66
N GLN A 116 4.33 -10.79 -8.27
CA GLN A 116 4.57 -12.12 -7.71
C GLN A 116 5.98 -12.59 -8.11
N SER A 117 6.72 -13.19 -7.17
CA SER A 117 8.04 -13.75 -7.45
C SER A 117 7.94 -14.86 -8.48
N MET A 118 8.74 -14.77 -9.54
CA MET A 118 8.85 -15.81 -10.56
C MET A 118 9.85 -16.91 -10.16
N LEU A 119 10.76 -16.61 -9.22
CA LEU A 119 11.81 -17.54 -8.79
C LEU A 119 11.40 -18.51 -7.68
N THR A 120 10.35 -18.21 -6.91
CA THR A 120 9.86 -19.14 -5.89
C THR A 120 8.93 -20.18 -6.51
N ASP A 121 9.38 -21.44 -6.54
CA ASP A 121 8.52 -22.60 -6.74
C ASP A 121 7.37 -22.54 -5.73
N THR A 122 6.17 -22.24 -6.22
CA THR A 122 4.95 -22.47 -5.45
C THR A 122 4.79 -23.97 -5.33
N ASN A 123 5.32 -24.54 -4.24
CA ASN A 123 4.98 -25.91 -3.86
C ASN A 123 3.44 -25.93 -3.74
N PRO A 124 2.71 -26.70 -4.57
CA PRO A 124 1.25 -26.62 -4.64
C PRO A 124 0.57 -27.02 -3.33
N ASN A 125 1.32 -27.63 -2.39
CA ASN A 125 0.86 -28.01 -1.06
C ASN A 125 1.21 -27.01 0.05
N SER A 126 1.98 -25.95 -0.21
CA SER A 126 2.14 -24.87 0.77
C SER A 126 1.07 -23.82 0.52
N ASN A 127 0.05 -23.78 1.38
CA ASN A 127 -0.94 -22.71 1.50
C ASN A 127 -0.30 -21.37 1.94
N SER A 128 0.87 -20.98 1.43
CA SER A 128 1.31 -19.60 1.50
C SER A 128 0.55 -18.84 0.43
N ASN A 129 -0.64 -18.36 0.79
CA ASN A 129 -1.32 -17.30 0.03
C ASN A 129 -0.25 -16.25 -0.31
N THR A 130 0.14 -16.15 -1.58
CA THR A 130 0.98 -15.07 -2.11
C THR A 130 0.15 -13.79 -1.98
N LYS A 131 0.12 -13.22 -0.77
CA LYS A 131 -0.67 -12.04 -0.45
C LYS A 131 -0.26 -10.94 -1.42
N GLU A 132 -1.22 -10.45 -2.20
CA GLU A 132 -1.04 -9.23 -2.97
C GLU A 132 -0.56 -8.14 -2.00
N THR A 133 0.69 -7.74 -2.15
CA THR A 133 1.34 -6.84 -1.20
C THR A 133 1.25 -5.43 -1.77
N ILE A 134 0.23 -4.70 -1.31
CA ILE A 134 0.09 -3.27 -1.58
C ILE A 134 0.88 -2.50 -0.53
N LEU A 135 1.79 -1.65 -0.98
CA LEU A 135 2.62 -0.79 -0.14
C LEU A 135 2.38 0.67 -0.45
N VAL A 136 2.76 1.54 0.49
CA VAL A 136 2.71 3.00 0.30
C VAL A 136 4.13 3.54 0.28
N ILE A 137 4.48 4.21 -0.81
CA ILE A 137 5.73 4.96 -0.93
C ILE A 137 5.43 6.41 -0.51
N ASN A 138 6.07 6.89 0.55
CA ASN A 138 5.98 8.28 0.99
C ASN A 138 7.19 9.07 0.52
N ASN A 139 7.13 9.63 -0.69
CA ASN A 139 8.21 10.42 -1.27
C ASN A 139 7.66 11.51 -2.20
N GLU A 140 8.03 12.76 -1.95
CA GLU A 140 7.52 13.93 -2.69
C GLU A 140 7.82 13.85 -4.20
N TYR A 141 9.02 13.43 -4.58
CA TYR A 141 9.41 13.35 -5.98
C TYR A 141 8.63 12.26 -6.71
N ILE A 142 8.50 11.08 -6.11
CA ILE A 142 7.70 9.97 -6.66
C ILE A 142 6.23 10.39 -6.79
N TYR A 143 5.68 11.04 -5.76
CA TYR A 143 4.33 11.58 -5.80
C TYR A 143 4.14 12.59 -6.95
N LYS A 144 5.06 13.55 -7.11
CA LYS A 144 5.01 14.53 -8.21
C LYS A 144 5.13 13.87 -9.58
N CYS A 145 5.85 12.77 -9.70
CA CYS A 145 5.87 11.96 -10.92
C CYS A 145 4.52 11.26 -11.18
N ALA A 146 3.90 10.71 -10.13
CA ALA A 146 2.59 10.07 -10.17
C ALA A 146 1.44 11.06 -10.48
N LEU A 147 1.64 12.37 -10.32
CA LEU A 147 0.72 13.41 -10.81
C LEU A 147 0.81 13.66 -12.32
N LYS A 148 1.87 13.17 -12.98
CA LYS A 148 2.12 13.44 -14.40
C LYS A 148 1.96 12.21 -15.29
N LEU A 149 2.31 11.03 -14.80
CA LEU A 149 2.29 9.79 -15.57
C LEU A 149 0.98 9.04 -15.33
N ASP A 150 0.51 8.29 -16.32
CA ASP A 150 -0.44 7.20 -16.11
C ASP A 150 0.25 6.01 -15.42
N SER A 151 -0.55 4.99 -15.03
CA SER A 151 -0.04 3.84 -14.29
C SER A 151 0.98 3.01 -15.07
N GLU A 152 0.80 2.84 -16.38
CA GLU A 152 1.68 2.01 -17.19
C GLU A 152 3.06 2.67 -17.33
N GLN A 153 3.08 3.93 -17.76
CA GLN A 153 4.31 4.72 -17.86
C GLN A 153 5.01 4.88 -16.52
N PHE A 154 4.25 5.04 -15.43
CA PHE A 154 4.83 5.15 -14.10
C PHE A 154 5.51 3.84 -13.68
N VAL A 155 4.83 2.70 -13.85
CA VAL A 155 5.33 1.38 -13.46
C VAL A 155 6.62 1.04 -14.20
N GLU A 156 6.65 1.19 -15.53
CA GLU A 156 7.85 0.94 -16.33
C GLU A 156 9.05 1.77 -15.88
N ARG A 157 8.85 3.08 -15.74
CA ARG A 157 9.92 4.02 -15.37
C ARG A 157 10.37 3.83 -13.93
N PHE A 158 9.44 3.50 -13.03
CA PHE A 158 9.73 3.20 -11.64
C PHE A 158 10.55 1.90 -11.52
N ASN A 159 10.13 0.83 -12.21
CA ASN A 159 10.88 -0.42 -12.23
C ASN A 159 12.28 -0.21 -12.84
N LYS A 160 12.37 0.57 -13.92
CA LYS A 160 13.65 0.94 -14.55
C LYS A 160 14.57 1.70 -13.59
N MET A 161 14.03 2.61 -12.77
CA MET A 161 14.79 3.34 -11.77
C MET A 161 15.44 2.41 -10.74
N ILE A 162 14.67 1.47 -10.20
CA ILE A 162 15.20 0.50 -9.24
C ILE A 162 16.21 -0.44 -9.90
N TYR A 163 15.90 -0.97 -11.08
CA TYR A 163 16.80 -1.85 -11.83
C TYR A 163 18.15 -1.19 -12.12
N VAL A 164 18.17 0.05 -12.64
CA VAL A 164 19.41 0.80 -12.88
C VAL A 164 20.22 0.98 -11.60
N TYR A 165 19.55 1.24 -10.47
CA TYR A 165 20.21 1.33 -9.17
C TYR A 165 20.84 -0.01 -8.78
N LEU A 166 20.12 -1.13 -8.91
CA LEU A 166 20.62 -2.48 -8.60
C LEU A 166 21.86 -2.85 -9.44
N ILE A 167 21.83 -2.57 -10.75
CA ILE A 167 22.97 -2.81 -11.66
C ILE A 167 24.17 -1.93 -11.30
N LYS A 168 23.92 -0.66 -10.92
CA LYS A 168 24.98 0.25 -10.48
C LYS A 168 25.68 -0.25 -9.22
N ILE A 169 24.93 -0.70 -8.20
CA ILE A 169 25.52 -1.20 -6.95
C ILE A 169 26.14 -2.59 -7.08
N SER A 170 25.75 -3.39 -8.08
CA SER A 170 26.43 -4.67 -8.41
C SER A 170 27.76 -4.45 -9.15
N GLY A 171 28.03 -3.22 -9.61
CA GLY A 171 29.19 -2.88 -10.41
C GLY A 171 29.17 -3.54 -11.80
N GLY A 172 27.98 -3.92 -12.30
CA GLY A 172 27.82 -4.60 -13.59
C GLY A 172 28.40 -6.02 -13.65
N LYS A 173 28.73 -6.62 -12.50
CA LYS A 173 29.31 -7.97 -12.44
C LYS A 173 28.22 -9.03 -12.52
N LYS A 174 28.54 -10.16 -13.16
CA LYS A 174 27.70 -11.37 -13.07
C LYS A 174 27.74 -11.88 -11.63
N LEU A 175 26.59 -11.87 -10.97
CA LEU A 175 26.46 -12.26 -9.57
C LEU A 175 26.31 -13.78 -9.43
N LEU A 176 26.82 -14.32 -8.32
CA LEU A 176 26.55 -15.70 -7.91
C LEU A 176 25.18 -15.78 -7.23
N VAL A 177 24.57 -16.97 -7.23
CA VAL A 177 23.22 -17.23 -6.67
C VAL A 177 23.09 -16.81 -5.21
N ASP A 178 24.17 -16.92 -4.43
CA ASP A 178 24.17 -16.55 -3.01
C ASP A 178 24.23 -15.04 -2.75
N ASN A 179 24.48 -14.22 -3.77
CA ASN A 179 24.55 -12.78 -3.63
C ASN A 179 23.16 -12.19 -3.33
N THR A 180 23.09 -11.25 -2.38
CA THR A 180 21.85 -10.56 -1.99
C THR A 180 21.11 -9.92 -3.17
N LEU A 181 21.83 -9.43 -4.18
CA LEU A 181 21.25 -8.73 -5.33
C LEU A 181 20.94 -9.67 -6.52
N TYR A 182 21.32 -10.95 -6.44
CA TYR A 182 21.11 -11.91 -7.53
C TYR A 182 19.62 -12.07 -7.86
N ASN A 183 18.80 -12.47 -6.89
CA ASN A 183 17.36 -12.66 -7.11
C ASN A 183 16.66 -11.36 -7.55
N PRO A 184 16.84 -10.20 -6.88
CA PRO A 184 16.19 -8.97 -7.32
C PRO A 184 16.53 -8.59 -8.76
N ILE A 185 17.78 -8.69 -9.19
CA ILE A 185 18.13 -8.34 -10.57
C ILE A 185 17.38 -9.21 -11.57
N ILE A 186 17.33 -10.53 -11.31
CA ILE A 186 16.61 -11.48 -12.18
C ILE A 186 15.11 -11.22 -12.19
N GLU A 187 14.49 -10.97 -11.03
CA GLU A 187 13.04 -10.68 -10.96
C GLU A 187 12.67 -9.43 -11.78
N TYR A 188 13.52 -8.40 -11.80
CA TYR A 188 13.30 -7.23 -12.64
C TYR A 188 13.54 -7.51 -14.12
N GLU A 189 14.58 -8.26 -14.48
CA GLU A 189 14.84 -8.70 -15.86
C GLU A 189 13.67 -9.53 -16.41
N ASP A 190 13.22 -10.53 -15.66
CA ASP A 190 12.08 -11.39 -16.01
C ASP A 190 10.78 -10.60 -16.12
N TRP A 191 10.58 -9.58 -15.27
CA TRP A 191 9.43 -8.68 -15.38
C TRP A 191 9.44 -7.89 -16.69
N PHE A 192 10.57 -7.28 -17.08
CA PHE A 192 10.67 -6.56 -18.36
C PHE A 192 10.45 -7.50 -19.55
N MET A 193 11.03 -8.71 -19.50
CA MET A 193 10.86 -9.73 -20.53
C MET A 193 9.41 -10.19 -20.64
N SER A 194 8.74 -10.44 -19.51
CA SER A 194 7.35 -10.87 -19.46
C SER A 194 6.38 -9.78 -19.92
N ALA A 195 6.71 -8.52 -19.68
CA ALA A 195 5.97 -7.37 -20.20
C ALA A 195 6.26 -7.11 -21.69
N GLY A 196 7.27 -7.76 -22.29
CA GLY A 196 7.67 -7.55 -23.68
C GLY A 196 8.32 -6.19 -23.94
N ILE A 197 8.98 -5.61 -22.92
CA ILE A 197 9.52 -4.25 -22.97
C ILE A 197 11.05 -4.29 -23.05
N ASP A 198 11.64 -3.56 -24.00
CA ASP A 198 13.08 -3.36 -24.01
C ASP A 198 13.50 -2.35 -22.93
N VAL A 199 14.20 -2.87 -21.92
CA VAL A 199 14.71 -2.08 -20.80
C VAL A 199 15.58 -0.89 -21.25
N HIS A 200 16.23 -0.96 -22.41
CA HIS A 200 17.09 0.11 -22.93
C HIS A 200 16.30 1.29 -23.53
N GLU A 201 15.04 1.08 -23.92
CA GLU A 201 14.17 2.11 -24.47
C GLU A 201 13.43 2.92 -23.38
N ILE A 202 13.32 2.35 -22.17
CA ILE A 202 12.66 2.99 -21.04
C ILE A 202 13.59 4.00 -20.36
N LYS A 203 13.12 5.24 -20.23
CA LYS A 203 13.79 6.27 -19.41
C LYS A 203 13.55 6.01 -17.92
N SER A 204 14.60 6.10 -17.11
CA SER A 204 14.46 5.94 -15.66
C SER A 204 13.63 7.07 -15.04
N LEU A 205 12.81 6.75 -14.03
CA LEU A 205 12.11 7.77 -13.27
C LEU A 205 13.08 8.76 -12.58
N ALA A 206 14.32 8.35 -12.29
CA ALA A 206 15.33 9.22 -11.68
C ALA A 206 15.80 10.38 -12.58
N GLU A 207 15.64 10.25 -13.91
CA GLU A 207 15.98 11.27 -14.91
C GLU A 207 14.97 12.43 -14.93
N GLY A 208 13.81 12.24 -14.28
CA GLY A 208 12.75 13.23 -14.20
C GLY A 208 11.89 13.38 -15.45
N LEU A 209 10.87 14.22 -15.31
CA LEU A 209 9.79 14.36 -16.29
C LEU A 209 9.74 15.78 -16.89
N ARG A 210 10.91 16.43 -17.04
CA ARG A 210 10.98 17.79 -17.60
C ARG A 210 10.51 17.73 -19.07
N GLY A 211 9.57 18.61 -19.43
CA GLY A 211 9.02 18.70 -20.78
C GLY A 211 7.97 17.66 -21.15
N MET A 212 7.69 16.67 -20.29
CA MET A 212 6.55 15.77 -20.49
C MET A 212 5.24 16.48 -20.15
N LYS A 213 4.23 16.27 -21.00
CA LYS A 213 2.85 16.64 -20.70
C LYS A 213 2.30 15.73 -19.61
N SER A 214 1.42 16.27 -18.77
CA SER A 214 0.66 15.46 -17.84
C SER A 214 -0.30 14.56 -18.59
N SER A 215 -0.42 13.31 -18.15
CA SER A 215 -1.44 12.37 -18.58
C SER A 215 -2.82 12.88 -18.17
N ASP A 216 -3.83 12.56 -18.98
CA ASP A 216 -5.25 12.84 -18.67
C ASP A 216 -5.75 11.99 -17.49
N LYS A 217 -5.06 10.87 -17.18
CA LYS A 217 -5.38 9.96 -16.07
C LYS A 217 -4.13 9.67 -15.21
N PRO A 218 -3.64 10.65 -14.43
CA PRO A 218 -2.48 10.44 -13.58
C PRO A 218 -2.69 9.35 -12.53
N VAL A 219 -1.60 8.64 -12.18
CA VAL A 219 -1.59 7.61 -11.12
C VAL A 219 -2.29 8.08 -9.85
N ASN A 220 -1.97 9.28 -9.36
CA ASN A 220 -2.50 9.76 -8.09
C ASN A 220 -4.02 10.00 -8.08
N TYR A 221 -4.65 10.08 -9.25
CA TYR A 221 -6.09 10.28 -9.39
C TYR A 221 -6.81 9.00 -9.84
N THR A 222 -6.07 7.91 -10.06
CA THR A 222 -6.63 6.63 -10.48
C THR A 222 -6.81 5.68 -9.29
N ARG A 223 -7.93 4.96 -9.30
CA ARG A 223 -8.20 3.81 -8.42
C ARG A 223 -7.66 2.56 -9.11
N ILE A 224 -7.33 1.52 -8.35
CA ILE A 224 -7.04 0.20 -8.92
C ILE A 224 -8.25 -0.21 -9.77
N SER A 225 -8.02 -0.54 -11.04
CA SER A 225 -9.07 -0.87 -12.00
C SER A 225 -9.53 -2.31 -11.83
N ASN A 226 -10.10 -2.63 -10.67
CA ASN A 226 -11.04 -3.74 -10.54
C ASN A 226 -12.45 -3.15 -10.42
N THR A 227 -13.21 -3.33 -11.48
CA THR A 227 -14.53 -2.74 -11.72
C THR A 227 -15.58 -3.12 -10.68
N LYS A 228 -16.04 -2.15 -9.89
CA LYS A 228 -17.42 -1.62 -9.78
C LYS A 228 -17.49 -0.74 -8.55
N LYS A 229 -18.23 0.37 -8.65
CA LYS A 229 -18.25 1.50 -7.71
C LYS A 229 -18.29 1.06 -6.24
N ILE A 230 -17.11 1.05 -5.61
CA ILE A 230 -16.99 1.13 -4.16
C ILE A 230 -17.45 2.55 -3.78
N ASN A 231 -18.72 2.67 -3.42
CA ASN A 231 -19.30 3.82 -2.71
C ASN A 231 -18.80 3.82 -1.27
N ALA A 232 -17.49 3.90 -1.11
CA ALA A 232 -16.94 4.20 0.18
C ALA A 232 -15.83 5.20 -0.01
N SER A 233 -16.23 6.45 0.22
CA SER A 233 -15.34 7.53 0.61
C SER A 233 -14.75 7.14 1.97
N TYR A 234 -13.87 6.14 2.00
CA TYR A 234 -13.13 5.80 3.22
C TYR A 234 -12.19 6.94 3.47
N SER A 235 -12.32 7.58 4.62
CA SER A 235 -11.30 8.40 5.24
C SER A 235 -9.93 7.74 5.14
N ILE A 236 -8.88 8.53 5.03
CA ILE A 236 -7.56 8.09 5.44
C ILE A 236 -7.55 8.13 6.98
N ARG A 237 -7.50 6.97 7.61
CA ARG A 237 -7.50 6.83 9.07
C ARG A 237 -6.08 6.64 9.58
N ALA A 238 -5.67 7.46 10.54
CA ALA A 238 -4.63 7.05 11.46
C ALA A 238 -5.16 5.88 12.33
N ASN A 239 -4.25 5.11 12.93
CA ASN A 239 -4.57 3.94 13.77
C ASN A 239 -5.80 3.11 13.35
N PRO A 240 -5.89 2.65 12.08
CA PRO A 240 -7.11 2.04 11.54
C PRO A 240 -7.54 0.74 12.27
N ASN A 241 -6.60 0.12 12.99
CA ASN A 241 -6.83 -1.09 13.78
C ASN A 241 -7.39 -0.80 15.19
N HIS A 242 -7.71 0.44 15.55
CA HIS A 242 -8.31 0.73 16.86
C HIS A 242 -9.80 0.34 16.91
N GLN A 243 -10.27 -0.23 18.04
CA GLN A 243 -11.65 -0.71 18.21
C GLN A 243 -12.72 0.38 18.04
N LYS A 244 -12.38 1.66 18.15
CA LYS A 244 -13.32 2.76 17.84
C LYS A 244 -13.85 2.69 16.40
N TRP A 245 -13.05 2.21 15.46
CA TRP A 245 -13.38 2.17 14.03
C TRP A 245 -14.27 0.99 13.64
N TYR A 246 -14.43 0.02 14.53
CA TYR A 246 -15.18 -1.19 14.26
C TYR A 246 -15.83 -1.75 15.53
N THR A 247 -17.06 -2.19 15.43
CA THR A 247 -17.80 -2.79 16.54
C THR A 247 -17.37 -4.23 16.81
N SER A 248 -16.63 -4.88 15.89
CA SER A 248 -16.18 -6.26 16.05
C SER A 248 -14.92 -6.58 15.23
N LYS A 249 -14.19 -7.64 15.62
CA LYS A 249 -13.03 -8.16 14.86
C LYS A 249 -13.37 -8.51 13.40
N VAL A 250 -14.61 -8.94 13.16
CA VAL A 250 -15.12 -9.28 11.81
C VAL A 250 -15.25 -8.03 10.95
N GLU A 251 -15.81 -6.96 11.51
CA GLU A 251 -15.94 -5.67 10.84
C GLU A 251 -14.58 -5.04 10.56
N SER A 252 -13.66 -5.08 11.53
CA SER A 252 -12.26 -4.65 11.35
C SER A 252 -11.61 -5.34 10.15
N LYS A 253 -11.75 -6.67 10.08
CA LYS A 253 -11.20 -7.48 8.99
C LYS A 253 -11.79 -7.09 7.63
N ILE A 254 -13.10 -6.84 7.55
CA ILE A 254 -13.76 -6.41 6.32
C ILE A 254 -13.25 -5.03 5.90
N ILE A 255 -13.23 -4.05 6.81
CA ILE A 255 -12.73 -2.69 6.53
C ILE A 255 -11.29 -2.74 6.04
N SER A 256 -10.41 -3.48 6.73
CA SER A 256 -9.01 -3.64 6.35
C SER A 256 -8.85 -4.27 4.96
N LEU A 257 -9.65 -5.30 4.63
CA LEU A 257 -9.65 -5.89 3.30
C LEU A 257 -10.07 -4.89 2.23
N ILE A 258 -11.00 -3.99 2.52
CA ILE A 258 -11.46 -2.97 1.57
C ILE A 258 -10.42 -1.85 1.41
N GLU A 259 -9.86 -1.33 2.51
CA GLU A 259 -8.83 -0.28 2.49
C GLU A 259 -7.57 -0.70 1.72
N ASN A 260 -7.26 -2.00 1.77
CA ASN A 260 -6.19 -2.63 1.04
C ASN A 260 -6.59 -3.17 -0.35
N GLY A 261 -7.84 -2.96 -0.80
CA GLY A 261 -8.31 -3.42 -2.11
C GLY A 261 -8.35 -4.95 -2.30
N MET A 262 -8.31 -5.71 -1.21
CA MET A 262 -8.24 -7.19 -1.20
C MET A 262 -9.61 -7.86 -0.97
N ILE A 263 -10.68 -7.09 -0.73
CA ILE A 263 -12.00 -7.65 -0.38
C ILE A 263 -12.56 -8.54 -1.49
N ASP A 264 -12.41 -8.17 -2.76
CA ASP A 264 -12.94 -8.93 -3.90
C ASP A 264 -12.23 -10.28 -4.05
N GLY A 265 -10.90 -10.28 -3.93
CA GLY A 265 -10.10 -11.52 -3.89
C GLY A 265 -10.45 -12.38 -2.67
N PHE A 266 -10.67 -11.77 -1.51
CA PHE A 266 -11.04 -12.47 -0.29
C PHE A 266 -12.39 -13.17 -0.38
N VAL A 267 -13.38 -12.60 -1.08
CA VAL A 267 -14.71 -13.21 -1.24
C VAL A 267 -14.84 -14.08 -2.49
N SER A 268 -13.85 -14.09 -3.38
CA SER A 268 -13.91 -14.76 -4.69
C SER A 268 -14.31 -16.25 -4.61
N ASP A 269 -13.73 -16.99 -3.65
CA ASP A 269 -14.05 -18.40 -3.40
C ASP A 269 -15.40 -18.61 -2.70
N CYS A 270 -16.02 -17.54 -2.22
CA CYS A 270 -17.35 -17.52 -1.61
C CYS A 270 -18.44 -17.18 -2.64
N MET A 271 -18.10 -16.90 -3.90
CA MET A 271 -19.07 -16.57 -4.96
C MET A 271 -19.71 -17.83 -5.57
N PHE A 272 -21.01 -17.76 -5.86
CA PHE A 272 -21.68 -18.73 -6.72
C PHE A 272 -21.23 -18.54 -8.17
N LYS A 273 -20.63 -19.58 -8.76
CA LYS A 273 -20.06 -19.56 -10.13
C LYS A 273 -21.02 -19.07 -11.22
N ASN A 274 -22.32 -19.35 -11.08
CA ASN A 274 -23.31 -19.11 -12.13
C ASN A 274 -24.15 -17.84 -11.93
N VAL A 275 -24.12 -17.25 -10.74
CA VAL A 275 -25.06 -16.17 -10.36
C VAL A 275 -24.34 -14.92 -9.87
N ASN A 276 -23.00 -14.95 -9.81
CA ASN A 276 -22.13 -13.89 -9.33
C ASN A 276 -22.61 -13.26 -8.00
N LYS A 277 -23.17 -14.09 -7.11
CA LYS A 277 -23.65 -13.71 -5.78
C LYS A 277 -22.79 -14.34 -4.70
N ILE A 278 -22.59 -13.64 -3.59
CA ILE A 278 -21.90 -14.20 -2.43
C ILE A 278 -22.76 -15.27 -1.75
N ASN A 279 -22.15 -16.43 -1.50
CA ASN A 279 -22.63 -17.41 -0.54
C ASN A 279 -22.28 -16.94 0.88
N ILE A 280 -23.24 -16.27 1.53
CA ILE A 280 -23.08 -15.71 2.88
C ILE A 280 -22.69 -16.77 3.91
N LYS A 281 -23.18 -18.00 3.77
CA LYS A 281 -22.85 -19.10 4.68
C LYS A 281 -21.38 -19.52 4.56
N LYS A 282 -20.85 -19.57 3.34
CA LYS A 282 -19.41 -19.85 3.13
C LYS A 282 -18.55 -18.67 3.62
N LEU A 283 -19.00 -17.44 3.37
CA LEU A 283 -18.32 -16.24 3.83
C LEU A 283 -18.28 -16.14 5.36
N SER A 284 -19.38 -16.48 6.04
CA SER A 284 -19.47 -16.44 7.51
C SER A 284 -18.51 -17.45 8.16
N HIS A 285 -18.38 -18.65 7.59
CA HIS A 285 -17.34 -19.61 7.98
C HIS A 285 -15.93 -19.05 7.77
N LYS A 286 -15.66 -18.41 6.64
CA LYS A 286 -14.35 -17.80 6.32
C LYS A 286 -14.00 -16.60 7.22
N LEU A 287 -15.01 -15.86 7.66
CA LEU A 287 -14.89 -14.74 8.59
C LEU A 287 -14.96 -15.16 10.06
N ASN A 288 -15.23 -16.44 10.34
CA ASN A 288 -15.46 -16.99 11.68
C ASN A 288 -16.54 -16.22 12.46
N CYS A 289 -17.72 -16.05 11.85
CA CYS A 289 -18.84 -15.32 12.44
C CYS A 289 -20.19 -15.89 12.00
N SER A 290 -21.30 -15.30 12.48
CA SER A 290 -22.65 -15.73 12.07
C SER A 290 -23.00 -15.20 10.66
N ASP A 291 -23.85 -15.92 9.93
CA ASP A 291 -24.39 -15.49 8.63
C ASP A 291 -25.01 -14.09 8.70
N LYS A 292 -25.73 -13.79 9.79
CA LYS A 292 -26.35 -12.49 10.05
C LYS A 292 -25.29 -11.39 10.21
N THR A 293 -24.21 -11.67 10.93
CA THR A 293 -23.09 -10.74 11.14
C THR A 293 -22.33 -10.48 9.85
N ALA A 294 -21.98 -11.55 9.10
CA ALA A 294 -21.33 -11.44 7.80
C ALA A 294 -22.17 -10.59 6.84
N LYS A 295 -23.46 -10.92 6.71
CA LYS A 295 -24.38 -10.17 5.83
C LYS A 295 -24.49 -8.70 6.24
N LYS A 296 -24.65 -8.41 7.55
CA LYS A 296 -24.75 -7.04 8.06
C LYS A 296 -23.53 -6.20 7.64
N PHE A 297 -22.32 -6.68 7.92
CA PHE A 297 -21.12 -5.89 7.62
C PHE A 297 -20.82 -5.81 6.13
N MET A 298 -21.13 -6.84 5.35
CA MET A 298 -21.07 -6.75 3.89
C MET A 298 -22.06 -5.70 3.34
N GLN A 299 -23.29 -5.64 3.88
CA GLN A 299 -24.26 -4.60 3.49
C GLN A 299 -23.78 -3.19 3.87
N GLN A 300 -23.13 -3.04 5.03
CA GLN A 300 -22.67 -1.74 5.51
C GLN A 300 -21.43 -1.24 4.75
N HIS A 301 -20.47 -2.11 4.48
CA HIS A 301 -19.15 -1.70 3.99
C HIS A 301 -18.89 -2.07 2.53
N ALA A 302 -19.51 -3.12 2.00
CA ALA A 302 -19.33 -3.56 0.61
C ALA A 302 -20.66 -3.99 -0.04
N PRO A 303 -21.70 -3.12 -0.06
CA PRO A 303 -23.03 -3.48 -0.56
C PRO A 303 -23.01 -3.96 -2.02
N TYR A 304 -22.06 -3.44 -2.82
CA TYR A 304 -21.87 -3.82 -4.22
C TYR A 304 -21.53 -5.30 -4.44
N LEU A 305 -21.09 -6.03 -3.40
CA LEU A 305 -20.82 -7.45 -3.45
C LEU A 305 -22.06 -8.33 -3.16
N LEU A 306 -23.18 -7.71 -2.81
CA LEU A 306 -24.44 -8.39 -2.51
C LEU A 306 -25.49 -8.22 -3.61
N ASP A 307 -25.21 -7.34 -4.59
CA ASP A 307 -26.03 -7.06 -5.77
C ASP A 307 -25.79 -8.06 -6.93
#